data_AF-A0A9X8H423-F1
#
_entry.id   AF-A0A9X8H423-F1
#
_cell.length_a   1.000
_cell.length_b   1.000
_cell.length_c   1.000
_cell.angle_alpha   90.00
_cell.angle_beta   90.00
_cell.angle_gamma   90.00
#
_symmetry.space_group_name_H-M   'P 1'
#
loop_
_entity.id
_entity.type
_entity.pdbx_description
1 polymer ?
#
loop_
_entity_poly.entity_id
_entity_poly.type
_entity_poly.pdbx_seq_one_letter_code
_entity_poly.pdbx_strand_id
1 'polypeptide(L)'
;MCRLREVRLKQLQEQYKLKAENLAKGHGDYREILQDEFLKEVTSSARVLVHFYHRDFERCKVMDMHLGRIAKRHVEVKVLKIDAEKAPFFVAKLVVRVLPTIILFENGIANDTRVVGFEGLADDLPLGREDEFPTVNDNKSSIQQGLNRSYDADD
;
A
#
# COMPACT_ATOMS: atom_id res chain seq x y z
N MET A 1 -12.81 -6.38 39.11
CA MET A 1 -13.37 -6.38 37.74
C MET A 1 -12.40 -7.11 36.83
N CYS A 2 -12.90 -7.82 35.81
CA CYS A 2 -12.12 -8.77 35.03
C CYS A 2 -11.08 -8.05 34.14
N ARG A 3 -9.78 -8.25 34.40
CA ARG A 3 -8.61 -7.66 33.70
C ARG A 3 -8.70 -7.73 32.17
N LEU A 4 -9.37 -8.76 31.63
CA LEU A 4 -9.66 -8.95 30.20
C LEU A 4 -10.53 -7.85 29.59
N ARG A 5 -11.47 -7.26 30.34
CA ARG A 5 -12.31 -6.14 29.84
C ARG A 5 -11.50 -4.86 29.70
N GLU A 6 -10.62 -4.58 30.65
CA GLU A 6 -9.76 -3.39 30.64
C GLU A 6 -8.76 -3.43 29.48
N VAL A 7 -8.17 -4.60 29.22
CA VAL A 7 -7.25 -4.79 28.07
C VAL A 7 -7.96 -4.56 26.74
N ARG A 8 -9.14 -5.15 26.55
CA ARG A 8 -9.92 -4.97 25.31
C ARG A 8 -10.33 -3.52 25.09
N LEU A 9 -10.75 -2.82 26.14
CA LEU A 9 -11.15 -1.41 26.05
C LEU A 9 -9.98 -0.53 25.61
N LYS A 10 -8.77 -0.77 26.17
CA LYS A 10 -7.55 -0.06 25.77
C LYS A 10 -7.17 -0.31 24.32
N GLN A 11 -7.17 -1.57 23.89
CA GLN A 11 -6.87 -1.93 22.50
C GLN A 11 -7.84 -1.25 21.51
N LEU A 12 -9.13 -1.22 21.84
CA LEU A 12 -10.13 -0.53 21.03
C LEU A 12 -9.80 0.96 20.91
N GLN A 13 -9.53 1.63 22.04
CA GLN A 13 -9.20 3.06 22.08
C GLN A 13 -7.93 3.39 21.28
N GLU A 14 -6.88 2.59 21.41
CA GLU A 14 -5.63 2.75 20.66
C GLU A 14 -5.84 2.60 19.16
N GLN A 15 -6.63 1.61 18.73
CA GLN A 15 -6.99 1.44 17.32
C GLN A 15 -7.78 2.62 16.77
N TYR A 16 -8.76 3.14 17.52
CA TYR A 16 -9.50 4.33 17.11
C TYR A 16 -8.60 5.56 16.97
N LYS A 17 -7.68 5.75 17.93
CA LYS A 17 -6.72 6.86 17.90
C LYS A 17 -5.79 6.75 16.70
N LEU A 18 -5.21 5.58 16.45
CA LEU A 18 -4.33 5.35 15.30
C LEU A 18 -5.06 5.59 13.97
N LYS A 19 -6.29 5.11 13.86
CA LYS A 19 -7.12 5.34 12.66
C LYS A 19 -7.40 6.82 12.44
N ALA A 20 -7.70 7.57 13.51
CA ALA A 20 -7.91 9.01 13.43
C ALA A 20 -6.63 9.78 13.02
N GLU A 21 -5.48 9.39 13.56
CA GLU A 21 -4.18 9.96 13.18
C GLU A 21 -3.83 9.67 11.71
N ASN A 22 -4.08 8.44 11.24
CA ASN A 22 -3.87 8.07 9.85
C ASN A 22 -4.78 8.87 8.89
N LEU A 23 -6.06 9.02 9.22
CA LEU A 23 -6.98 9.88 8.47
C LEU A 23 -6.47 11.32 8.41
N ALA A 24 -5.99 11.86 9.54
CA ALA A 24 -5.41 13.21 9.58
C ALA A 24 -4.15 13.36 8.71
N LYS A 25 -3.38 12.29 8.51
CA LYS A 25 -2.20 12.25 7.61
C LYS A 25 -2.57 12.06 6.14
N GLY A 26 -3.86 11.96 5.82
CA GLY A 26 -4.39 11.74 4.46
C GLY A 26 -4.33 10.29 4.00
N HIS A 27 -4.37 9.33 4.93
CA HIS A 27 -4.65 7.92 4.59
C HIS A 27 -6.14 7.79 4.26
N GLY A 28 -6.50 6.86 3.38
CA GLY A 28 -7.87 6.74 2.88
C GLY A 28 -8.07 7.28 1.46
N ASP A 29 -7.16 8.14 1.00
CA ASP A 29 -7.21 8.76 -0.32
C ASP A 29 -6.09 8.25 -1.23
N TYR A 30 -6.36 8.29 -2.53
CA TYR A 30 -5.39 7.98 -3.58
C TYR A 30 -5.04 9.26 -4.32
N ARG A 31 -3.83 9.81 -4.06
CA ARG A 31 -3.37 11.08 -4.63
C ARG A 31 -2.06 10.95 -5.41
N GLU A 32 -1.93 11.79 -6.43
CA GLU A 32 -0.66 12.01 -7.14
C GLU A 32 0.22 12.94 -6.30
N ILE A 33 1.49 12.58 -6.15
CA ILE A 33 2.51 13.40 -5.48
C ILE A 33 3.64 13.74 -6.46
N LEU A 34 4.32 14.85 -6.18
CA LEU A 34 5.50 15.26 -6.93
C LEU A 34 6.77 14.62 -6.37
N GLN A 35 7.85 14.64 -7.14
CA GLN A 35 9.14 14.12 -6.74
C GLN A 35 9.64 14.76 -5.42
N ASP A 36 9.46 16.06 -5.23
CA ASP A 36 9.95 16.78 -4.05
C ASP A 36 9.18 16.42 -2.77
N GLU A 37 7.92 16.01 -2.91
CA GLU A 37 7.06 15.63 -1.80
C GLU A 37 7.26 14.16 -1.39
N PHE A 38 7.84 13.33 -2.27
CA PHE A 38 7.98 11.89 -2.09
C PHE A 38 8.59 11.49 -0.75
N LEU A 39 9.75 12.06 -0.40
CA LEU A 39 10.44 11.69 0.85
C LEU A 39 9.61 12.06 2.08
N LYS A 40 9.04 13.28 2.09
CA LYS A 40 8.20 13.77 3.20
C LYS A 40 6.99 12.86 3.40
N GLU A 41 6.37 12.45 2.31
CA GLU A 41 5.17 11.61 2.32
C GLU A 41 5.48 10.18 2.77
N VAL A 42 6.56 9.58 2.24
CA VAL A 42 7.01 8.22 2.57
C VAL A 42 7.48 8.10 4.03
N THR A 43 8.09 9.14 4.60
CA THR A 43 8.50 9.14 6.02
C THR A 43 7.40 9.57 6.99
N SER A 44 6.29 10.14 6.51
CA SER A 44 5.21 10.64 7.37
C SER A 44 4.44 9.53 8.12
N SER A 45 4.51 8.31 7.60
CA SER A 45 3.63 7.20 7.96
C SER A 45 4.41 5.90 8.02
N ALA A 46 3.96 4.96 8.85
CA ALA A 46 4.66 3.70 9.07
C ALA A 46 4.64 2.81 7.82
N ARG A 47 3.53 2.81 7.05
CA ARG A 47 3.37 2.04 5.82
C ARG A 47 2.87 2.94 4.70
N VAL A 48 3.64 3.02 3.62
CA VAL A 48 3.31 3.83 2.45
C VAL A 48 3.50 3.00 1.20
N LEU A 49 2.43 2.86 0.41
CA LEU A 49 2.45 2.17 -0.86
C LEU A 49 2.51 3.23 -1.97
N VAL A 50 3.55 3.16 -2.79
CA VAL A 50 3.74 4.10 -3.91
C VAL A 50 3.64 3.36 -5.24
N HIS A 51 2.71 3.80 -6.07
CA HIS A 51 2.58 3.35 -7.45
C HIS A 51 3.34 4.28 -8.39
N PHE A 52 4.37 3.73 -9.04
CA PHE A 52 5.05 4.34 -10.18
C PHE A 52 4.25 4.03 -11.44
N TYR A 53 3.66 5.07 -12.03
CA TYR A 53 2.79 4.95 -13.20
C TYR A 53 3.27 5.83 -14.34
N HIS A 54 2.72 5.59 -15.53
CA HIS A 54 2.98 6.40 -16.71
C HIS A 54 1.72 6.45 -17.58
N ARG A 55 1.41 7.62 -18.13
CA ARG A 55 0.11 7.92 -18.77
C ARG A 55 -0.17 7.07 -20.01
N ASP A 56 0.87 6.76 -20.76
CA ASP A 56 0.79 5.96 -22.00
C ASP A 56 0.56 4.46 -21.79
N PHE A 57 0.62 3.96 -20.54
CA PHE A 57 0.48 2.53 -20.26
C PHE A 57 -0.95 2.19 -19.78
N GLU A 58 -1.71 1.46 -20.60
CA GLU A 58 -3.09 1.07 -20.26
C GLU A 58 -3.17 0.24 -18.96
N ARG A 59 -2.17 -0.60 -18.71
CA ARG A 59 -2.05 -1.40 -17.47
C ARG A 59 -1.97 -0.54 -16.21
N CYS A 60 -1.43 0.69 -16.31
CA CYS A 60 -1.41 1.62 -15.17
C CYS A 60 -2.82 2.13 -14.82
N LYS A 61 -3.71 2.30 -15.82
CA LYS A 61 -5.09 2.76 -15.57
C LYS A 61 -5.89 1.73 -14.79
N VAL A 62 -5.72 0.45 -15.11
CA VAL A 62 -6.33 -0.65 -14.37
C VAL A 62 -5.84 -0.63 -12.92
N MET A 63 -4.52 -0.54 -12.72
CA MET A 63 -3.94 -0.47 -11.37
C MET A 63 -4.43 0.74 -10.56
N ASP A 64 -4.55 1.91 -11.18
CA ASP A 64 -5.10 3.13 -10.57
C ASP A 64 -6.52 2.91 -10.03
N MET A 65 -7.38 2.17 -10.76
CA MET A 65 -8.74 1.85 -10.30
C MET A 65 -8.72 0.98 -9.04
N HIS A 66 -7.85 -0.04 -8.99
CA HIS A 66 -7.76 -0.94 -7.84
C HIS A 66 -7.19 -0.25 -6.61
N LEU A 67 -6.09 0.50 -6.79
CA LEU A 67 -5.47 1.24 -5.71
C LEU A 67 -6.40 2.31 -5.14
N GLY A 68 -7.23 2.95 -5.97
CA GLY A 68 -8.26 3.87 -5.51
C GLY A 68 -9.31 3.22 -4.60
N ARG A 69 -9.64 1.94 -4.81
CA ARG A 69 -10.55 1.17 -3.93
C ARG A 69 -9.84 0.72 -2.65
N ILE A 70 -8.62 0.21 -2.79
CA ILE A 70 -7.79 -0.27 -1.67
C ILE A 70 -7.50 0.88 -0.69
N ALA A 71 -7.15 2.07 -1.19
CA ALA A 71 -6.87 3.25 -0.38
C ALA A 71 -8.02 3.56 0.59
N LYS A 72 -9.27 3.52 0.09
CA LYS A 72 -10.47 3.82 0.89
C LYS A 72 -10.78 2.76 1.96
N ARG A 73 -10.43 1.49 1.70
CA ARG A 73 -10.69 0.38 2.61
C ARG A 73 -9.59 0.24 3.68
N HIS A 74 -8.34 0.49 3.31
CA HIS A 74 -7.16 0.29 4.15
C HIS A 74 -6.58 1.61 4.62
N VAL A 75 -7.15 2.14 5.70
CA VAL A 75 -6.69 3.39 6.34
C VAL A 75 -5.39 3.16 7.14
N GLU A 76 -4.96 1.91 7.30
CA GLU A 76 -3.66 1.57 7.89
C GLU A 76 -2.46 1.79 6.95
N VAL A 77 -2.69 1.83 5.62
CA VAL A 77 -1.64 2.04 4.62
C VAL A 77 -1.94 3.30 3.82
N LYS A 78 -0.93 4.16 3.68
CA LYS A 78 -1.04 5.35 2.84
C LYS A 78 -0.77 4.97 1.39
N VAL A 79 -1.70 5.26 0.48
CA VAL A 79 -1.55 4.90 -0.94
C VAL A 79 -1.32 6.17 -1.76
N LEU A 80 -0.23 6.19 -2.52
CA LEU A 80 0.21 7.34 -3.31
C LEU A 80 0.56 6.89 -4.73
N LYS A 81 0.49 7.82 -5.68
CA LYS A 81 1.00 7.59 -7.03
C LYS A 81 1.97 8.68 -7.46
N ILE A 82 2.92 8.31 -8.30
CA ILE A 82 3.92 9.21 -8.84
C ILE A 82 4.18 8.88 -10.31
N ASP A 83 4.28 9.94 -11.11
CA ASP A 83 4.58 9.83 -12.52
C ASP A 83 6.06 9.50 -12.72
N ALA A 84 6.35 8.36 -13.35
CA ALA A 84 7.71 7.89 -13.57
C ALA A 84 8.54 8.84 -14.44
N GLU A 85 7.91 9.57 -15.38
CA GLU A 85 8.61 10.55 -16.21
C GLU A 85 9.04 11.79 -15.39
N LYS A 86 8.22 12.18 -14.41
CA LYS A 86 8.48 13.35 -13.57
C LYS A 86 9.40 13.06 -12.39
N ALA A 87 9.70 11.79 -12.11
CA ALA A 87 10.51 11.36 -10.98
C ALA A 87 11.69 10.45 -11.37
N PRO A 88 12.53 10.84 -12.34
CA PRO A 88 13.60 9.98 -12.88
C PRO A 88 14.64 9.58 -11.82
N PHE A 89 14.88 10.44 -10.82
CA PHE A 89 15.80 10.15 -9.72
C PHE A 89 15.39 8.89 -8.94
N PHE A 90 14.11 8.79 -8.56
CA PHE A 90 13.61 7.64 -7.80
C PHE A 90 13.46 6.40 -8.69
N VAL A 91 13.06 6.58 -9.95
CA VAL A 91 13.02 5.47 -10.93
C VAL A 91 14.40 4.82 -11.07
N ALA A 92 15.46 5.63 -11.20
CA ALA A 92 16.83 5.12 -11.27
C ALA A 92 17.29 4.52 -9.94
N LYS A 93 17.04 5.21 -8.81
CA LYS A 93 17.50 4.79 -7.48
C LYS A 93 16.84 3.48 -7.01
N LEU A 94 15.55 3.31 -7.29
CA LEU A 94 14.76 2.13 -6.94
C LEU A 94 14.81 1.06 -8.04
N VAL A 95 15.51 1.31 -9.14
CA VAL A 95 15.69 0.40 -10.27
C VAL A 95 14.34 -0.06 -10.83
N VAL A 96 13.42 0.88 -11.04
CA VAL A 96 12.11 0.62 -11.65
C VAL A 96 12.32 0.47 -13.16
N ARG A 97 12.26 -0.78 -13.65
CA ARG A 97 12.49 -1.11 -15.08
C ARG A 97 11.20 -1.36 -15.86
N VAL A 98 10.13 -1.76 -15.17
CA VAL A 98 8.86 -2.18 -15.75
C VAL A 98 7.74 -1.37 -15.11
N LEU A 99 6.76 -0.93 -15.89
CA LEU A 99 5.58 -0.23 -15.40
C LEU A 99 4.32 -1.05 -15.70
N PRO A 100 3.31 -1.07 -14.82
CA PRO A 100 3.27 -0.43 -13.50
C PRO A 100 4.17 -1.13 -12.46
N THR A 101 4.80 -0.35 -11.58
CA THR A 101 5.50 -0.89 -10.39
C THR A 101 4.93 -0.28 -9.12
N ILE A 102 4.75 -1.11 -8.10
CA ILE A 102 4.31 -0.73 -6.77
C ILE A 102 5.39 -1.11 -5.77
N ILE A 103 5.74 -0.16 -4.91
CA ILE A 103 6.73 -0.36 -3.85
C ILE A 103 6.08 -0.02 -2.50
N LEU A 104 6.20 -0.94 -1.56
CA LEU A 104 5.85 -0.69 -0.17
C LEU A 104 7.06 -0.12 0.56
N PHE A 105 6.84 0.98 1.26
CA PHE A 105 7.80 1.58 2.16
C PHE A 105 7.34 1.38 3.59
N GLU A 106 8.24 0.87 4.42
CA GLU A 106 8.02 0.72 5.85
C GLU A 106 8.99 1.62 6.61
N ASN A 107 8.44 2.56 7.38
CA ASN A 107 9.18 3.57 8.13
C ASN A 107 10.22 4.33 7.29
N GLY A 108 9.90 4.61 6.03
CA GLY A 108 10.79 5.31 5.10
C GLY A 108 11.80 4.42 4.36
N ILE A 109 11.82 3.12 4.62
CA ILE A 109 12.71 2.15 3.97
C ILE A 109 11.92 1.40 2.90
N ALA A 110 12.45 1.32 1.69
CA ALA A 110 11.84 0.52 0.62
C ALA A 110 11.98 -0.97 0.95
N ASN A 111 10.86 -1.69 0.99
CA ASN A 111 10.89 -3.14 1.10
C ASN A 111 11.37 -3.76 -0.22
N ASP A 112 12.11 -4.86 -0.13
CA ASP A 112 12.64 -5.57 -1.29
C ASP A 112 11.53 -6.29 -2.08
N THR A 113 10.43 -6.62 -1.40
CA THR A 113 9.18 -7.13 -1.98
C THR A 113 8.43 -6.04 -2.72
N ARG A 114 8.86 -5.79 -3.96
CA ARG A 114 8.15 -4.97 -4.95
C ARG A 114 7.09 -5.80 -5.68
N VAL A 115 5.93 -5.21 -5.90
CA VAL A 115 4.89 -5.79 -6.78
C VAL A 115 5.08 -5.18 -8.15
N VAL A 116 5.45 -5.99 -9.14
CA VAL A 116 5.64 -5.58 -10.52
C VAL A 116 4.46 -6.10 -11.33
N GLY A 117 3.69 -5.21 -11.96
CA GLY A 117 2.47 -5.62 -12.66
C GLY A 117 1.37 -6.11 -11.72
N PHE A 118 0.71 -7.22 -12.09
CA PHE A 118 -0.35 -7.89 -11.33
C PHE A 118 0.14 -9.15 -10.59
N GLU A 119 1.44 -9.42 -10.64
CA GLU A 119 2.05 -10.64 -10.13
C GLU A 119 1.93 -10.69 -8.59
N GLY A 120 1.30 -11.73 -8.05
CA GLY A 120 0.99 -11.84 -6.61
C GLY A 120 -0.38 -11.26 -6.17
N LEU A 121 -1.05 -10.48 -7.03
CA LEU A 121 -2.43 -10.00 -6.81
C LEU A 121 -3.48 -10.89 -7.53
N ALA A 122 -3.06 -11.59 -8.58
CA ALA A 122 -3.91 -12.41 -9.45
C ALA A 122 -3.60 -13.91 -9.40
N ASP A 123 -2.72 -14.38 -8.51
CA ASP A 123 -2.33 -15.79 -8.43
C ASP A 123 -3.52 -16.72 -8.12
N ASP A 124 -4.61 -16.17 -7.56
CA ASP A 124 -5.85 -16.88 -7.26
C ASP A 124 -6.93 -16.73 -8.37
N LEU A 125 -6.63 -16.07 -9.50
CA LEU A 125 -7.59 -15.80 -10.59
C LEU A 125 -7.24 -16.56 -11.89
N PRO A 126 -8.22 -17.17 -12.58
CA PRO A 126 -7.97 -17.86 -13.85
C PRO A 126 -7.58 -16.89 -14.98
N LEU A 127 -6.67 -17.34 -15.87
CA LEU A 127 -6.18 -16.55 -17.01
C LEU A 127 -7.34 -15.98 -17.85
N GLY A 128 -7.25 -14.68 -18.16
CA GLY A 128 -8.25 -13.96 -18.96
C GLY A 128 -9.33 -13.22 -18.15
N ARG A 129 -9.20 -13.15 -16.81
CA ARG A 129 -10.06 -12.38 -15.89
C ARG A 129 -9.29 -11.28 -15.15
N GLU A 130 -8.14 -10.87 -15.65
CA GLU A 130 -7.27 -9.86 -15.02
C GLU A 130 -7.95 -8.48 -14.88
N ASP A 131 -8.99 -8.21 -15.68
CA ASP A 131 -9.78 -6.96 -15.64
C ASP A 131 -11.00 -7.04 -14.68
N GLU A 132 -11.35 -8.23 -14.19
CA GLU A 132 -12.48 -8.46 -13.28
C GLU A 132 -11.95 -8.87 -11.89
N PHE A 133 -11.37 -7.92 -11.15
CA PHE A 133 -11.15 -8.15 -9.72
C PHE A 133 -12.50 -8.17 -9.01
N PRO A 134 -12.95 -9.31 -8.44
CA PRO A 134 -14.14 -9.31 -7.64
C PRO A 134 -13.85 -8.46 -6.41
N THR A 135 -14.47 -7.29 -6.33
CA THR A 135 -14.44 -6.44 -5.11
C THR A 135 -15.22 -7.08 -3.95
N VAL A 136 -15.76 -8.28 -4.20
CA VAL A 136 -16.64 -9.05 -3.31
C VAL A 136 -15.91 -10.31 -2.85
N ASN A 137 -14.88 -10.13 -2.04
CA ASN A 137 -14.66 -10.85 -0.78
C ASN A 137 -13.26 -10.55 -0.27
N ASP A 138 -13.19 -9.62 0.69
CA ASP A 138 -12.07 -9.56 1.62
C ASP A 138 -11.97 -10.91 2.33
N ASN A 139 -10.85 -11.59 2.15
CA ASN A 139 -9.94 -11.97 3.24
C ASN A 139 -9.01 -13.06 2.72
N LYS A 140 -7.69 -12.80 2.84
CA LYS A 140 -6.55 -13.69 2.50
C LYS A 140 -6.30 -13.68 1.00
N SER A 141 -5.24 -13.07 0.51
CA SER A 141 -3.86 -13.61 0.50
C SER A 141 -2.88 -12.48 0.05
N SER A 142 -1.58 -12.70 0.17
CA SER A 142 -0.50 -11.84 -0.37
C SER A 142 -0.10 -10.58 0.41
N ILE A 143 -0.98 -9.60 0.70
CA ILE A 143 -0.56 -8.40 1.48
C ILE A 143 -0.29 -8.77 2.95
N GLN A 144 -1.02 -9.75 3.48
CA GLN A 144 -0.83 -10.25 4.85
C GLN A 144 0.49 -11.01 5.05
N GLN A 145 1.07 -11.62 4.01
CA GLN A 145 2.30 -12.40 4.16
C GLN A 145 3.53 -11.52 4.39
N GLY A 146 3.55 -10.29 3.87
CA GLY A 146 4.54 -9.28 4.24
C GLY A 146 4.33 -8.71 5.64
N LEU A 147 3.07 -8.62 6.10
CA LEU A 147 2.70 -8.05 7.39
C LEU A 147 2.90 -8.98 8.60
N ASN A 148 2.93 -10.31 8.40
CA ASN A 148 2.96 -11.29 9.50
C ASN A 148 4.35 -11.86 9.82
N ARG A 149 5.41 -11.46 9.11
CA ARG A 149 6.75 -12.06 9.31
C ARG A 149 7.63 -11.36 10.37
N SER A 150 7.12 -10.33 11.04
CA SER A 150 7.88 -9.56 12.04
C SER A 150 7.44 -9.78 13.49
N TYR A 151 6.74 -10.89 13.82
CA TYR A 151 6.26 -11.15 15.18
C TYR A 151 6.59 -12.53 15.78
N ASP A 152 7.48 -13.31 15.16
CA ASP A 152 7.99 -14.56 15.76
C ASP A 152 9.52 -14.62 15.61
N ALA A 153 10.22 -13.86 16.45
CA ALA A 153 11.63 -14.07 16.76
C ALA A 153 11.90 -13.43 18.13
N ASP A 154 11.50 -14.12 19.20
CA ASP A 154 12.07 -14.03 20.55
C ASP A 154 11.39 -15.12 21.42
N ASP A 155 11.93 -16.34 21.35
CA ASP A 155 11.97 -17.33 22.45
C ASP A 155 13.30 -18.09 22.36
#